data_AF-A0A1I2DWG2-F1
#
_entry.id   AF-A0A1I2DWG2-F1
#
_cell.length_a   1.000
_cell.length_b   1.000
_cell.length_c   1.000
_cell.angle_alpha   90.00
_cell.angle_beta   90.00
_cell.angle_gamma   90.00
#
_symmetry.space_group_name_H-M   'P 1'
#
loop_
_entity.id
_entity.type
_entity.pdbx_description
1 polymer ?
#
loop_
_entity_poly.entity_id
_entity_poly.type
_entity_poly.pdbx_seq_one_letter_code
_entity_poly.pdbx_strand_id
1 'polypeptide(L)'
;MVYPIRPRRGFKLSSIISFVVILSVLITIFISTIIGYNTERKSLFNNTIEMNGIAALNLSKTTESLVVSMQKSLKVTADYFSDVELRDRNVLSQLDFFMGTSPYFNSLTIVDKSGVIVSTSPNNLNLIGSKPTSEATLESLRLKKPYISKPFHAITNRLIVMVSHPIFDHNGNYKGFVGGSIYLQQANIFRDILGVQASTTSGSYFYVVDSSGNLIYHPDKDRISDNVSSNPVVQKLMQGLAGAQRVINSQGQDFLAGFAPVPAAGWGIVSQTPQDHITNISANVIREMMKFSAPFVLLLVIISFWLSRKLAHPLTRLATYASRLSGGDESLKPLTSDVSWNYEANQLLDTVAVAFNKLREQKEMLHAEANTDALTGLTNRRTMGAITSLWKQQGTPFSVIIMDLDHFKNVNDRHGHHMGDEVLKFVAGIMLSEKGPDDYCCRFGGEEFTMLLPYASEDEAVQVAERIRLRIEQSVTPIGESVTMSLGVATFPEVSEEVFELFKYADQALYQAKRDGRNRTVAYSSLLQLTRI
;
A
#
# COMPACT_ATOMS: atom_id res chain seq x y z
N MET A 1 36.02 -6.86 -34.41
CA MET A 1 34.74 -6.11 -34.37
C MET A 1 34.00 -6.51 -33.10
N VAL A 2 34.01 -5.67 -32.06
CA VAL A 2 33.17 -5.86 -30.88
C VAL A 2 31.93 -5.01 -31.09
N TYR A 3 30.78 -5.64 -31.31
CA TYR A 3 29.51 -4.92 -31.45
C TYR A 3 29.12 -4.30 -30.10
N PRO A 4 28.79 -3.01 -30.02
CA PRO A 4 28.29 -2.41 -28.79
C PRO A 4 26.88 -2.95 -28.52
N ILE A 5 26.75 -3.73 -27.44
CA ILE A 5 25.46 -4.21 -26.94
C ILE A 5 24.66 -2.97 -26.52
N ARG A 6 23.64 -2.59 -27.30
CA ARG A 6 22.72 -1.50 -26.93
C ARG A 6 22.04 -1.82 -25.60
N PRO A 7 22.00 -0.90 -24.63
CA PRO A 7 21.31 -1.14 -23.37
C PRO A 7 19.82 -1.33 -23.63
N ARG A 8 19.29 -2.52 -23.32
CA ARG A 8 17.85 -2.77 -23.35
C ARG A 8 17.21 -1.95 -22.23
N ARG A 9 16.30 -1.03 -22.59
CA ARG A 9 15.51 -0.24 -21.64
C ARG A 9 14.48 -1.14 -20.96
N GLY A 10 14.88 -1.79 -19.88
CA GLY A 10 13.98 -2.50 -18.96
C GLY A 10 13.61 -1.66 -17.74
N PHE A 11 12.58 -2.07 -17.01
CA PHE A 11 12.25 -1.46 -15.71
C PHE A 11 13.32 -1.80 -14.68
N LYS A 12 13.60 -0.86 -13.76
CA LYS A 12 14.50 -1.12 -12.63
C LYS A 12 13.88 -2.22 -11.76
N LEU A 13 14.70 -3.17 -11.31
CA LEU A 13 14.28 -4.25 -10.40
C LEU A 13 13.54 -3.69 -9.18
N SER A 14 14.01 -2.57 -8.64
CA SER A 14 13.37 -1.91 -7.51
C SER A 14 11.95 -1.41 -7.81
N SER A 15 11.71 -0.90 -9.02
CA SER A 15 10.38 -0.47 -9.43
C SER A 15 9.42 -1.65 -9.55
N ILE A 16 9.89 -2.80 -10.04
CA ILE A 16 9.08 -4.02 -10.18
C ILE A 16 8.69 -4.55 -8.80
N ILE A 17 9.67 -4.73 -7.90
CA ILE A 17 9.41 -5.26 -6.54
C ILE A 17 8.45 -4.36 -5.79
N SER A 18 8.69 -3.04 -5.79
CA SER A 18 7.79 -2.10 -5.11
C SER A 18 6.39 -2.12 -5.72
N PHE A 19 6.28 -2.19 -7.05
CA PHE A 19 4.98 -2.27 -7.72
C PHE A 19 4.20 -3.53 -7.33
N VAL A 20 4.84 -4.71 -7.36
CA VAL A 20 4.18 -5.98 -7.02
C VAL A 20 3.68 -5.97 -5.57
N VAL A 21 4.51 -5.49 -4.62
CA VAL A 21 4.13 -5.39 -3.20
C VAL A 21 3.00 -4.38 -2.99
N ILE A 22 3.08 -3.21 -3.62
CA ILE A 22 2.01 -2.20 -3.50
C ILE A 22 0.71 -2.73 -4.09
N LEU A 23 0.78 -3.37 -5.26
CA LEU A 23 -0.38 -3.95 -5.92
C LEU A 23 -1.02 -5.06 -5.07
N SER A 24 -0.24 -5.96 -4.47
CA SER A 24 -0.78 -7.02 -3.63
C SER A 24 -1.46 -6.47 -2.37
N VAL A 25 -0.89 -5.43 -1.75
CA VAL A 25 -1.50 -4.74 -0.60
C VAL A 25 -2.82 -4.06 -1.01
N LEU A 26 -2.84 -3.35 -2.14
CA LEU A 26 -4.05 -2.68 -2.63
C LEU A 26 -5.16 -3.67 -2.96
N ILE A 27 -4.83 -4.80 -3.60
CA ILE A 27 -5.80 -5.87 -3.89
C ILE A 27 -6.33 -6.46 -2.58
N THR A 28 -5.46 -6.72 -1.60
CA THR A 28 -5.86 -7.29 -0.30
C THR A 28 -6.80 -6.36 0.46
N ILE A 29 -6.53 -5.05 0.45
CA ILE A 29 -7.39 -4.04 1.07
C ILE A 29 -8.73 -3.98 0.35
N PHE A 30 -8.72 -3.94 -0.98
CA PHE A 30 -9.96 -3.92 -1.77
C PHE A 30 -10.85 -5.13 -1.48
N ILE A 31 -10.27 -6.34 -1.47
CA ILE A 31 -11.00 -7.58 -1.14
C ILE A 31 -11.52 -7.52 0.30
N SER A 32 -10.67 -7.15 1.27
CA SER A 32 -11.05 -7.05 2.67
C SER A 32 -12.19 -6.03 2.91
N THR A 33 -12.16 -4.88 2.23
CA THR A 33 -13.22 -3.86 2.30
C THR A 33 -14.53 -4.39 1.73
N ILE A 34 -14.50 -5.10 0.60
CA ILE A 34 -15.71 -5.71 0.01
C ILE A 34 -16.29 -6.77 0.95
N ILE A 35 -15.45 -7.65 1.49
CA ILE A 35 -15.87 -8.69 2.43
C ILE A 35 -16.45 -8.05 3.70
N GLY A 36 -15.75 -7.08 4.28
CA GLY A 36 -16.20 -6.35 5.47
C GLY A 36 -17.55 -5.68 5.25
N TYR A 37 -17.71 -4.93 4.15
CA TYR A 37 -18.97 -4.28 3.80
C TYR A 37 -20.12 -5.27 3.65
N ASN A 38 -19.91 -6.36 2.90
CA ASN A 38 -20.96 -7.35 2.68
C ASN A 38 -21.34 -8.09 3.97
N THR A 39 -20.35 -8.39 4.81
CA THR A 39 -20.55 -9.06 6.09
C THR A 39 -21.32 -8.17 7.05
N GLU A 40 -20.92 -6.91 7.17
CA GLU A 40 -21.57 -5.93 8.04
C GLU A 40 -23.01 -5.66 7.59
N ARG A 41 -23.23 -5.44 6.29
CA ARG A 41 -24.58 -5.25 5.74
C ARG A 41 -25.48 -6.45 6.02
N LYS A 42 -24.96 -7.67 5.84
CA LYS A 42 -25.70 -8.92 6.12
C LYS A 42 -25.98 -9.07 7.62
N SER A 43 -25.00 -8.74 8.46
CA SER A 43 -25.13 -8.76 9.92
C SER A 43 -26.21 -7.78 10.39
N LEU A 44 -26.15 -6.52 9.96
CA LEU A 44 -27.13 -5.49 10.29
C LEU A 44 -28.54 -5.88 9.81
N PHE A 45 -28.67 -6.44 8.60
CA PHE A 45 -29.94 -6.94 8.10
C PHE A 45 -30.54 -8.03 9.00
N ASN A 46 -29.76 -9.08 9.29
CA ASN A 46 -30.20 -10.21 10.10
C ASN A 46 -30.48 -9.81 11.55
N ASN A 47 -29.64 -8.96 12.13
CA ASN A 47 -29.83 -8.48 13.50
C ASN A 47 -31.07 -7.56 13.59
N THR A 48 -31.28 -6.68 12.61
CA THR A 48 -32.45 -5.78 12.60
C THR A 48 -33.76 -6.54 12.49
N ILE A 49 -33.84 -7.55 11.62
CA ILE A 49 -35.06 -8.36 11.46
C ILE A 49 -35.37 -9.17 12.74
N GLU A 50 -34.34 -9.73 13.38
CA GLU A 50 -34.45 -10.45 14.64
C GLU A 50 -34.88 -9.53 15.78
N MET A 51 -34.23 -8.37 15.93
CA MET A 51 -34.57 -7.36 16.92
C MET A 51 -36.00 -6.84 16.76
N ASN A 52 -36.46 -6.60 15.52
CA ASN A 52 -37.84 -6.21 15.28
C ASN A 52 -38.83 -7.31 15.65
N GLY A 53 -38.48 -8.59 15.38
CA GLY A 53 -39.28 -9.74 15.80
C GLY A 53 -39.40 -9.83 17.33
N ILE A 54 -38.29 -9.72 18.04
CA ILE A 54 -38.25 -9.73 19.51
C ILE A 54 -39.03 -8.53 20.08
N ALA A 55 -38.85 -7.34 19.51
CA ALA A 55 -39.56 -6.14 19.93
C ALA A 55 -41.08 -6.29 19.76
N ALA A 56 -41.55 -6.75 18.59
CA ALA A 56 -42.96 -7.02 18.36
C ALA A 56 -43.52 -8.07 19.33
N LEU A 57 -42.78 -9.15 19.60
CA LEU A 57 -43.18 -10.20 20.53
C LEU A 57 -43.28 -9.70 21.98
N ASN A 58 -42.30 -8.93 22.45
CA ASN A 58 -42.32 -8.36 23.79
C ASN A 58 -43.47 -7.37 23.94
N LEU A 59 -43.66 -6.51 22.94
CA LEU A 59 -44.75 -5.54 22.95
C LEU A 59 -46.12 -6.22 22.88
N SER A 60 -46.23 -7.33 22.14
CA SER A 60 -47.43 -8.17 22.11
C SER A 60 -47.75 -8.72 23.51
N LYS A 61 -46.76 -9.30 24.22
CA LYS A 61 -46.96 -9.81 25.59
C LYS A 61 -47.35 -8.72 26.59
N THR A 62 -46.73 -7.54 26.48
CA THR A 62 -47.08 -6.38 27.31
C THR A 62 -48.51 -5.92 27.02
N THR A 63 -48.86 -5.78 25.74
CA THR A 63 -50.21 -5.38 25.29
C THR A 63 -51.27 -6.41 25.70
N GLU A 64 -50.97 -7.70 25.58
CA GLU A 64 -51.82 -8.79 26.05
C GLU A 64 -52.12 -8.66 27.55
N SER A 65 -51.08 -8.47 28.37
CA SER A 65 -51.21 -8.30 29.82
C SER A 65 -52.06 -7.06 30.19
N LEU A 66 -51.94 -5.99 29.40
CA LEU A 66 -52.75 -4.78 29.58
C LEU A 66 -54.20 -5.01 29.18
N VAL A 67 -54.46 -5.67 28.06
CA VAL A 67 -55.81 -6.02 27.61
C VAL A 67 -56.52 -6.88 28.64
N VAL A 68 -55.83 -7.89 29.18
CA VAL A 68 -56.35 -8.72 30.26
C VAL A 68 -56.62 -7.89 31.52
N SER A 69 -55.74 -6.96 31.87
CA SER A 69 -55.92 -6.05 33.02
C SER A 69 -57.10 -5.10 32.84
N MET A 70 -57.31 -4.59 31.62
CA MET A 70 -58.48 -3.77 31.26
C MET A 70 -59.78 -4.54 31.41
N GLN A 71 -59.84 -5.77 30.88
CA GLN A 71 -61.01 -6.64 31.02
C GLN A 71 -61.30 -6.98 32.49
N LYS A 72 -60.25 -7.23 33.28
CA LYS A 72 -60.38 -7.50 34.73
C LYS A 72 -60.85 -6.27 35.50
N SER A 73 -60.35 -5.09 35.19
CA SER A 73 -60.80 -3.82 35.77
C SER A 73 -62.29 -3.60 35.49
N LEU A 74 -62.73 -3.73 34.23
CA LEU A 74 -64.14 -3.60 33.87
C LEU A 74 -65.01 -4.69 34.51
N LYS A 75 -64.49 -5.91 34.68
CA LYS A 75 -65.20 -6.96 35.43
C LYS A 75 -65.46 -6.51 36.87
N VAL A 76 -64.45 -5.99 37.57
CA VAL A 76 -64.61 -5.51 38.95
C VAL A 76 -65.62 -4.37 39.01
N THR A 77 -65.58 -3.43 38.05
CA THR A 77 -66.58 -2.38 37.94
C THR A 77 -67.98 -2.95 37.70
N ALA A 78 -68.13 -3.93 36.80
CA ALA A 78 -69.41 -4.58 36.51
C ALA A 78 -69.97 -5.33 37.73
N ASP A 79 -69.12 -6.07 38.45
CA ASP A 79 -69.48 -6.80 39.67
C ASP A 79 -69.99 -5.82 40.74
N TYR A 80 -69.36 -4.65 40.90
CA TYR A 80 -69.82 -3.62 41.84
C TYR A 80 -71.23 -3.10 41.50
N PHE A 81 -71.52 -2.86 40.21
CA PHE A 81 -72.83 -2.38 39.76
C PHE A 81 -73.88 -3.50 39.61
N SER A 82 -73.58 -4.74 40.00
CA SER A 82 -74.56 -5.83 40.06
C SER A 82 -75.70 -5.51 41.05
N ASP A 83 -75.36 -4.90 42.19
CA ASP A 83 -76.29 -4.60 43.30
C ASP A 83 -76.86 -3.19 43.30
N VAL A 84 -76.23 -2.27 42.56
CA VAL A 84 -76.62 -0.86 42.55
C VAL A 84 -77.69 -0.60 41.49
N GLU A 85 -78.70 0.21 41.80
CA GLU A 85 -79.67 0.65 40.80
C GLU A 85 -79.00 1.61 39.80
N LEU A 86 -78.91 1.21 38.52
CA LEU A 86 -78.08 1.89 37.52
C LEU A 86 -78.54 3.32 37.17
N ARG A 87 -79.75 3.72 37.58
CA ARG A 87 -80.33 5.05 37.34
C ARG A 87 -80.24 6.00 38.54
N ASP A 88 -79.65 5.57 39.66
CA ASP A 88 -79.39 6.43 40.81
C ASP A 88 -78.34 7.49 40.47
N ARG A 89 -78.54 8.74 40.92
CA ARG A 89 -77.58 9.85 40.76
C ARG A 89 -76.24 9.55 41.43
N ASN A 90 -76.20 8.70 42.46
CA ASN A 90 -74.97 8.29 43.15
C ASN A 90 -74.05 7.41 42.30
N VAL A 91 -74.56 6.80 41.22
CA VAL A 91 -73.77 5.97 40.28
C VAL A 91 -72.68 6.80 39.58
N LEU A 92 -72.89 8.11 39.43
CA LEU A 92 -71.91 9.01 38.79
C LEU A 92 -70.62 9.13 39.61
N SER A 93 -70.73 9.43 40.91
CA SER A 93 -69.54 9.57 41.78
C SER A 93 -68.79 8.25 41.96
N GLN A 94 -69.51 7.12 41.92
CA GLN A 94 -68.90 5.78 41.96
C GLN A 94 -68.15 5.46 40.67
N LEU A 95 -68.68 5.83 39.50
CA LEU A 95 -67.99 5.61 38.22
C LEU A 95 -66.74 6.48 38.08
N ASP A 96 -66.77 7.72 38.59
CA ASP A 96 -65.59 8.59 38.68
C ASP A 96 -64.48 7.98 39.56
N PHE A 97 -64.83 7.31 40.66
CA PHE A 97 -63.86 6.58 41.48
C PHE A 97 -63.18 5.43 40.71
N PHE A 98 -63.94 4.61 39.97
CA PHE A 98 -63.36 3.56 39.14
C PHE A 98 -62.48 4.14 38.02
N MET A 99 -62.90 5.26 37.42
CA MET A 99 -62.10 5.94 36.41
C MET A 99 -60.77 6.45 36.97
N GLY A 100 -60.78 7.04 38.17
CA GLY A 100 -59.58 7.53 38.85
C GLY A 100 -58.63 6.43 39.35
N THR A 101 -59.14 5.23 39.61
CA THR A 101 -58.35 4.08 40.12
C THR A 101 -57.89 3.11 39.03
N SER A 102 -58.42 3.21 37.82
CA SER A 102 -58.07 2.37 36.67
C SER A 102 -57.72 3.22 35.44
N PRO A 103 -56.46 3.67 35.29
CA PRO A 103 -56.04 4.65 34.27
C PRO A 103 -55.91 4.06 32.86
N TYR A 104 -56.72 3.05 32.51
CA TYR A 104 -56.65 2.38 31.21
C TYR A 104 -57.53 3.03 30.14
N PHE A 105 -58.64 3.66 30.54
CA PHE A 105 -59.65 4.19 29.64
C PHE A 105 -59.65 5.71 29.67
N ASN A 106 -60.08 6.33 28.56
CA ASN A 106 -60.30 7.77 28.51
C ASN A 106 -61.68 8.15 29.07
N SER A 107 -62.65 7.24 28.99
CA SER A 107 -63.96 7.39 29.60
C SER A 107 -64.59 6.04 29.91
N LEU A 108 -65.38 5.98 30.98
CA LEU A 108 -66.26 4.86 31.32
C LEU A 108 -67.71 5.23 31.06
N THR A 109 -68.53 4.26 30.65
CA THR A 109 -69.95 4.44 30.36
C THR A 109 -70.71 3.22 30.83
N ILE A 110 -71.87 3.42 31.45
CA ILE A 110 -72.81 2.34 31.77
C ILE A 110 -74.00 2.46 30.84
N VAL A 111 -74.31 1.36 30.16
CA VAL A 111 -75.46 1.23 29.25
C VAL A 111 -76.41 0.21 29.83
N ASP A 112 -77.67 0.57 30.00
CA ASP A 112 -78.69 -0.34 30.53
C ASP A 112 -79.13 -1.39 29.49
N LYS A 113 -79.90 -2.40 29.92
CA LYS A 113 -80.43 -3.46 29.06
C LYS A 113 -81.29 -2.99 27.88
N SER A 114 -81.77 -1.74 27.90
CA SER A 114 -82.53 -1.13 26.81
C SER A 114 -81.64 -0.41 25.78
N GLY A 115 -80.34 -0.33 26.06
CA GLY A 115 -79.32 0.32 25.24
C GLY A 115 -79.13 1.80 25.54
N VAL A 116 -79.69 2.32 26.64
CA VAL A 116 -79.58 3.73 27.01
C VAL A 116 -78.39 3.95 27.92
N ILE A 117 -77.58 4.98 27.66
CA ILE A 117 -76.50 5.40 28.55
C ILE A 117 -77.12 6.00 29.82
N VAL A 118 -76.83 5.37 30.96
CA VAL A 118 -77.37 5.79 32.28
C VAL A 118 -76.32 6.51 33.14
N SER A 119 -75.04 6.26 32.90
CA SER A 119 -73.95 6.94 33.59
C SER A 119 -72.69 7.04 32.71
N THR A 120 -71.90 8.08 32.91
CA THR A 120 -70.64 8.32 32.19
C THR A 120 -69.64 9.04 33.07
N SER A 121 -68.36 8.67 32.94
CA SER A 121 -67.21 9.36 33.54
C SER A 121 -66.19 9.62 32.43
N PRO A 122 -65.75 10.88 32.19
CA PRO A 122 -66.20 12.09 32.87
C PRO A 122 -67.66 12.43 32.53
N ASN A 123 -68.33 13.15 33.44
CA ASN A 123 -69.75 13.52 33.34
C ASN A 123 -70.03 14.61 32.29
N ASN A 124 -69.01 15.32 31.82
CA ASN A 124 -69.11 16.44 30.87
C ASN A 124 -69.34 16.01 29.40
N LEU A 125 -69.49 14.71 29.13
CA LEU A 125 -69.73 14.19 27.79
C LEU A 125 -71.18 14.39 27.30
N ASN A 126 -72.11 14.76 28.18
CA ASN A 126 -73.53 14.98 27.87
C ASN A 126 -74.20 13.80 27.13
N LEU A 127 -73.82 12.57 27.48
CA LEU A 127 -74.29 11.34 26.81
C LEU A 127 -75.46 10.64 27.53
N ILE A 128 -75.79 11.04 28.76
CA ILE A 128 -76.82 10.39 29.57
C ILE A 128 -78.19 10.52 28.89
N GLY A 129 -78.92 9.41 28.80
CA GLY A 129 -80.22 9.33 28.12
C GLY A 129 -80.12 9.05 26.62
N SER A 130 -78.94 9.14 26.01
CA SER A 130 -78.74 8.78 24.61
C SER A 130 -78.69 7.26 24.41
N LYS A 131 -79.09 6.80 23.22
CA LYS A 131 -79.09 5.39 22.83
C LYS A 131 -78.10 5.19 21.67
N PRO A 132 -76.86 4.74 21.93
CA PRO A 132 -75.89 4.51 20.87
C PRO A 132 -76.34 3.41 19.92
N THR A 133 -76.19 3.66 18.62
CA THR A 133 -76.55 2.73 17.54
C THR A 133 -75.33 2.14 16.84
N SER A 134 -74.13 2.34 17.39
CA SER A 134 -72.91 1.77 16.81
C SER A 134 -72.94 0.25 16.89
N GLU A 135 -72.32 -0.40 15.90
CA GLU A 135 -72.17 -1.87 15.87
C GLU A 135 -71.57 -2.40 17.17
N ALA A 136 -70.56 -1.69 17.71
CA ALA A 136 -69.92 -2.02 18.97
C ALA A 136 -70.91 -2.11 20.16
N THR A 137 -71.82 -1.14 20.29
CA THR A 137 -72.82 -1.13 21.38
C THR A 137 -73.87 -2.21 21.19
N LEU A 138 -74.34 -2.40 19.95
CA LEU A 138 -75.31 -3.44 19.62
C LEU A 138 -74.75 -4.84 19.88
N GLU A 139 -73.49 -5.08 19.50
CA GLU A 139 -72.79 -6.35 19.76
C GLU A 139 -72.58 -6.60 21.26
N SER A 140 -72.19 -5.58 22.05
CA SER A 140 -72.10 -5.73 23.52
C SER A 140 -73.43 -6.15 24.17
N LEU A 141 -74.55 -5.56 23.73
CA LEU A 141 -75.90 -5.92 24.21
C LEU A 141 -76.32 -7.32 23.77
N ARG A 142 -75.94 -7.73 22.56
CA ARG A 142 -76.29 -9.02 21.96
C ARG A 142 -75.47 -10.17 22.54
N LEU A 143 -74.15 -10.02 22.61
CA LEU A 143 -73.21 -11.05 23.03
C LEU A 143 -73.29 -11.33 24.54
N LYS A 144 -73.56 -10.31 25.35
CA LYS A 144 -73.61 -10.39 26.83
C LYS A 144 -72.38 -11.08 27.42
N LYS A 145 -71.22 -10.83 26.82
CA LYS A 145 -69.90 -11.37 27.16
C LYS A 145 -68.86 -10.26 27.07
N PRO A 146 -67.68 -10.42 27.69
CA PRO A 146 -66.58 -9.50 27.50
C PRO A 146 -66.30 -9.33 25.99
N TYR A 147 -66.22 -8.09 25.54
CA TYR A 147 -66.11 -7.79 24.12
C TYR A 147 -65.22 -6.57 23.88
N ILE A 148 -64.32 -6.67 22.90
CA ILE A 148 -63.49 -5.59 22.40
C ILE A 148 -63.94 -5.29 20.98
N SER A 149 -64.36 -4.06 20.76
CA SER A 149 -64.87 -3.61 19.46
C SER A 149 -63.75 -3.31 18.45
N LYS A 150 -64.12 -3.35 17.17
CA LYS A 150 -63.34 -2.73 16.11
C LYS A 150 -63.36 -1.20 16.26
N PRO A 151 -62.39 -0.46 15.69
CA PRO A 151 -62.44 1.00 15.69
C PRO A 151 -63.75 1.53 15.10
N PHE A 152 -64.40 2.48 15.79
CA PHE A 152 -65.63 3.12 15.32
C PHE A 152 -65.75 4.56 15.84
N HIS A 153 -66.57 5.38 15.18
CA HIS A 153 -66.91 6.72 15.66
C HIS A 153 -68.01 6.66 16.71
N ALA A 154 -67.71 7.16 17.91
CA ALA A 154 -68.71 7.33 18.98
C ALA A 154 -69.71 8.45 18.65
N ILE A 155 -70.77 8.60 19.45
CA ILE A 155 -71.74 9.73 19.35
C ILE A 155 -71.02 11.08 19.43
N THR A 156 -69.91 11.16 20.15
CA THR A 156 -69.04 12.35 20.26
C THR A 156 -68.20 12.61 19.00
N ASN A 157 -68.40 11.83 17.94
CA ASN A 157 -67.60 11.78 16.71
C ASN A 157 -66.12 11.41 16.90
N ARG A 158 -65.71 11.00 18.11
CA ARG A 158 -64.35 10.51 18.38
C ARG A 158 -64.19 9.09 17.88
N LEU A 159 -63.06 8.83 17.21
CA LEU A 159 -62.67 7.48 16.84
C LEU A 159 -62.17 6.73 18.08
N ILE A 160 -62.87 5.67 18.45
CA ILE A 160 -62.60 4.91 19.67
C ILE A 160 -62.54 3.41 19.42
N VAL A 161 -61.88 2.72 20.34
CA VAL A 161 -62.12 1.30 20.63
C VAL A 161 -62.81 1.22 21.98
N MET A 162 -63.89 0.46 22.04
CA MET A 162 -64.61 0.17 23.28
C MET A 162 -64.30 -1.25 23.76
N VAL A 163 -63.90 -1.36 25.03
CA VAL A 163 -63.86 -2.62 25.78
C VAL A 163 -65.11 -2.65 26.65
N SER A 164 -65.85 -3.75 26.65
CA SER A 164 -67.11 -3.87 27.40
C SER A 164 -67.14 -5.13 28.25
N HIS A 165 -67.81 -5.04 29.40
CA HIS A 165 -68.09 -6.16 30.28
C HIS A 165 -69.57 -6.16 30.68
N PRO A 166 -70.29 -7.28 30.57
CA PRO A 166 -71.72 -7.35 30.91
C PRO A 166 -71.94 -7.22 32.43
N ILE A 167 -73.06 -6.62 32.81
CA ILE A 167 -73.51 -6.50 34.19
C ILE A 167 -74.70 -7.45 34.38
N PHE A 168 -74.56 -8.38 35.32
CA PHE A 168 -75.63 -9.28 35.75
C PHE A 168 -75.94 -9.02 37.22
N ASP A 169 -77.21 -9.15 37.61
CA ASP A 169 -77.58 -9.19 39.03
C ASP A 169 -77.24 -10.56 39.67
N HIS A 170 -77.40 -10.67 40.99
CA HIS A 170 -77.22 -11.92 41.75
C HIS A 170 -78.13 -13.07 41.29
N ASN A 171 -79.24 -12.77 40.62
CA ASN A 171 -80.18 -13.74 40.08
C ASN A 171 -79.83 -14.15 38.63
N GLY A 172 -78.75 -13.61 38.06
CA GLY A 172 -78.31 -13.86 36.69
C GLY A 172 -79.07 -13.05 35.63
N ASN A 173 -79.89 -12.08 36.00
CA ASN A 173 -80.57 -11.22 35.04
C ASN A 173 -79.62 -10.18 34.47
N TYR A 174 -79.68 -10.00 33.15
CA TYR A 174 -78.88 -9.00 32.44
C TYR A 174 -79.40 -7.59 32.72
N LYS A 175 -78.55 -6.74 33.31
CA LYS A 175 -78.87 -5.33 33.62
C LYS A 175 -78.35 -4.35 32.56
N GLY A 176 -77.36 -4.75 31.77
CA GLY A 176 -76.66 -3.87 30.83
C GLY A 176 -75.18 -4.22 30.74
N PHE A 177 -74.34 -3.26 30.37
CA PHE A 177 -72.89 -3.43 30.36
C PHE A 177 -72.16 -2.15 30.81
N VAL A 178 -70.94 -2.33 31.31
CA VAL A 178 -69.97 -1.24 31.48
C VAL A 178 -69.02 -1.24 30.29
N GLY A 179 -68.81 -0.07 29.69
CA GLY A 179 -67.93 0.14 28.55
C GLY A 179 -66.83 1.13 28.91
N GLY A 180 -65.58 0.74 28.69
CA GLY A 180 -64.44 1.64 28.70
C GLY A 180 -64.05 2.02 27.28
N SER A 181 -63.96 3.32 27.00
CA SER A 181 -63.57 3.86 25.71
C SER A 181 -62.10 4.27 25.70
N ILE A 182 -61.40 3.91 24.62
CA ILE A 182 -60.01 4.29 24.35
C ILE A 182 -59.99 5.15 23.11
N TYR A 183 -59.50 6.38 23.22
CA TYR A 183 -59.54 7.39 22.16
C TYR A 183 -58.31 7.25 21.27
N LEU A 184 -58.47 6.74 20.05
CA LEU A 184 -57.33 6.35 19.21
C LEU A 184 -56.50 7.55 18.72
N GLN A 185 -57.13 8.70 18.49
CA GLN A 185 -56.46 9.91 17.97
C GLN A 185 -55.95 10.87 19.08
N GLN A 186 -56.22 10.55 20.35
CA GLN A 186 -55.82 11.35 21.51
C GLN A 186 -54.77 10.62 22.37
N ALA A 187 -54.34 11.23 23.47
CA ALA A 187 -53.49 10.54 24.45
C ALA A 187 -54.27 9.38 25.08
N ASN A 188 -53.67 8.19 25.11
CA ASN A 188 -54.28 6.97 25.61
C ASN A 188 -53.18 6.00 26.07
N ILE A 189 -53.58 4.96 26.79
CA ILE A 189 -52.66 3.98 27.40
C ILE A 189 -51.76 3.28 26.35
N PHE A 190 -52.26 3.06 25.13
CA PHE A 190 -51.45 2.44 24.08
C PHE A 190 -50.37 3.38 23.58
N ARG A 191 -50.62 4.69 23.52
CA ARG A 191 -49.58 5.65 23.17
C ARG A 191 -48.46 5.68 24.23
N ASP A 192 -48.80 5.55 25.50
CA ASP A 192 -47.81 5.58 26.58
C ASP A 192 -46.92 4.32 26.58
N ILE A 193 -47.42 3.20 26.05
CA ILE A 193 -46.73 1.91 26.10
C ILE A 193 -46.08 1.57 24.76
N LEU A 194 -46.74 1.88 23.64
CA LEU A 194 -46.25 1.66 22.28
C LEU A 194 -45.46 2.85 21.74
N GLY A 195 -45.67 4.06 22.26
CA GLY A 195 -45.06 5.30 21.76
C GLY A 195 -43.68 5.63 22.35
N VAL A 196 -43.29 4.99 23.46
CA VAL A 196 -42.02 5.27 24.16
C VAL A 196 -40.81 4.61 23.47
N GLN A 197 -41.02 3.60 22.61
CA GLN A 197 -39.95 2.84 21.96
C GLN A 197 -39.63 3.25 20.50
N ALA A 198 -40.36 4.20 19.90
CA ALA A 198 -40.08 4.65 18.54
C ALA A 198 -38.81 5.52 18.52
N SER A 199 -37.68 4.92 18.13
CA SER A 199 -36.43 5.64 17.96
C SER A 199 -36.54 6.61 16.77
N THR A 200 -36.64 7.90 17.06
CA THR A 200 -36.75 8.97 16.05
C THR A 200 -35.52 9.08 15.15
N THR A 201 -34.39 8.48 15.52
CA THR A 201 -33.13 8.52 14.76
C THR A 201 -32.99 7.40 13.72
N SER A 202 -33.68 6.26 13.90
CA SER A 202 -33.62 5.14 12.95
C SER A 202 -34.75 5.11 11.93
N GLY A 203 -35.77 5.97 12.11
CA GLY A 203 -37.02 5.90 11.35
C GLY A 203 -37.84 4.64 11.67
N SER A 204 -37.45 3.90 12.71
CA SER A 204 -38.16 2.70 13.16
C SER A 204 -39.44 3.10 13.89
N TYR A 205 -40.51 2.36 13.64
CA TYR A 205 -41.76 2.58 14.32
C TYR A 205 -42.60 1.33 14.46
N PHE A 206 -43.58 1.42 15.35
CA PHE A 206 -44.56 0.37 15.61
C PHE A 206 -45.93 0.81 15.13
N TYR A 207 -46.72 -0.15 14.67
CA TYR A 207 -48.14 0.06 14.43
C TYR A 207 -48.94 -1.17 14.86
N VAL A 208 -50.22 -0.98 15.15
CA VAL A 208 -51.14 -2.03 15.60
C VAL A 208 -52.32 -2.11 14.66
N VAL A 209 -52.71 -3.33 14.31
CA VAL A 209 -53.88 -3.61 13.47
C VAL A 209 -54.91 -4.47 14.22
N ASP A 210 -56.17 -4.28 13.88
CA ASP A 210 -57.25 -5.16 14.31
C ASP A 210 -57.27 -6.48 13.50
N SER A 211 -58.21 -7.37 13.83
CA SER A 211 -58.41 -8.65 13.15
C SER A 211 -58.85 -8.55 11.68
N SER A 212 -59.22 -7.35 11.22
CA SER A 212 -59.61 -7.04 9.84
C SER A 212 -58.51 -6.26 9.08
N GLY A 213 -57.38 -5.98 9.72
CA GLY A 213 -56.25 -5.24 9.16
C GLY A 213 -56.39 -3.72 9.23
N ASN A 214 -57.31 -3.16 10.01
CA ASN A 214 -57.44 -1.71 10.21
C ASN A 214 -56.42 -1.21 11.23
N LEU A 215 -55.78 -0.07 10.98
CA LEU A 215 -54.83 0.54 11.91
C LEU A 215 -55.53 1.07 13.17
N ILE A 216 -55.18 0.50 14.33
CA ILE A 216 -55.63 0.96 15.66
C ILE A 216 -54.64 1.99 16.22
N TYR A 217 -53.36 1.79 15.98
CA TYR A 217 -52.28 2.68 16.41
C TYR A 217 -51.26 2.83 15.28
N HIS A 218 -50.87 4.07 15.03
CA HIS A 218 -49.83 4.42 14.08
C HIS A 218 -49.19 5.76 14.50
N PRO A 219 -47.87 5.99 14.32
CA PRO A 219 -47.22 7.24 14.70
C PRO A 219 -47.79 8.45 13.96
N ASP A 220 -48.07 8.28 12.67
CA ASP A 220 -48.89 9.21 11.89
C ASP A 220 -50.37 8.96 12.19
N LYS A 221 -51.02 9.96 12.79
CA LYS A 221 -52.40 9.86 13.30
C LYS A 221 -53.44 9.84 12.19
N ASP A 222 -53.13 10.40 11.03
CA ASP A 222 -54.07 10.51 9.92
C ASP A 222 -54.32 9.15 9.25
N ARG A 223 -53.41 8.20 9.51
CA ARG A 223 -53.51 6.82 9.04
C ARG A 223 -54.31 5.89 9.95
N ILE A 224 -54.67 6.34 11.14
CA ILE A 224 -55.48 5.52 12.05
C ILE A 224 -56.83 5.27 11.36
N SER A 225 -57.29 4.01 11.38
CA SER A 225 -58.42 3.48 10.61
C SER A 225 -58.15 3.11 9.14
N ASP A 226 -56.97 3.37 8.57
CA ASP A 226 -56.62 2.84 7.24
C ASP A 226 -56.63 1.30 7.28
N ASN A 227 -57.13 0.68 6.21
CA ASN A 227 -57.02 -0.76 6.06
C ASN A 227 -55.71 -1.13 5.34
N VAL A 228 -54.88 -1.91 6.01
CA VAL A 228 -53.57 -2.39 5.51
C VAL A 228 -53.54 -3.92 5.36
N SER A 229 -54.71 -4.55 5.22
CA SER A 229 -54.85 -6.02 5.09
C SER A 229 -54.18 -6.62 3.84
N SER A 230 -53.88 -5.80 2.83
CA SER A 230 -53.12 -6.22 1.65
C SER A 230 -51.64 -6.49 1.95
N ASN A 231 -51.12 -6.00 3.09
CA ASN A 231 -49.73 -6.17 3.45
C ASN A 231 -49.44 -7.64 3.88
N PRO A 232 -48.40 -8.29 3.34
CA PRO A 232 -48.10 -9.70 3.64
C PRO A 232 -47.83 -10.01 5.12
N VAL A 233 -47.27 -9.05 5.87
CA VAL A 233 -47.06 -9.20 7.31
C VAL A 233 -48.40 -9.19 8.03
N VAL A 234 -49.30 -8.28 7.66
CA VAL A 234 -50.63 -8.15 8.26
C VAL A 234 -51.50 -9.38 7.96
N GLN A 235 -51.40 -9.97 6.77
CA GLN A 235 -52.11 -11.21 6.45
C GLN A 235 -51.69 -12.38 7.34
N LYS A 236 -50.37 -12.56 7.57
CA LYS A 236 -49.86 -13.58 8.48
C LYS A 236 -50.29 -13.32 9.92
N LEU A 237 -50.29 -12.04 10.32
CA LEU A 237 -50.72 -11.61 11.63
C LEU A 237 -52.22 -11.89 11.89
N MET A 238 -53.06 -11.64 10.89
CA MET A 238 -54.50 -11.97 10.92
C MET A 238 -54.75 -13.49 11.01
N GLN A 239 -53.80 -14.32 10.60
CA GLN A 239 -53.82 -15.77 10.80
C GLN A 239 -53.30 -16.20 12.18
N GLY A 240 -52.92 -15.25 13.05
CA GLY A 240 -52.38 -15.53 14.38
C GLY A 240 -50.90 -15.97 14.37
N LEU A 241 -50.16 -15.69 13.29
CA LEU A 241 -48.74 -16.03 13.20
C LEU A 241 -47.86 -14.90 13.72
N ALA A 242 -46.74 -15.27 14.33
CA ALA A 242 -45.65 -14.37 14.67
C ALA A 242 -44.44 -14.64 13.78
N GLY A 243 -43.59 -13.65 13.57
CA GLY A 243 -42.36 -13.81 12.81
C GLY A 243 -41.68 -12.50 12.48
N ALA A 244 -40.71 -12.57 11.57
CA ALA A 244 -40.07 -11.40 11.02
C ALA A 244 -39.71 -11.63 9.55
N GLN A 245 -39.89 -10.61 8.72
CA GLN A 245 -39.61 -10.66 7.28
C GLN A 245 -39.40 -9.26 6.71
N ARG A 246 -38.73 -9.20 5.55
CA ARG A 246 -38.70 -8.00 4.72
C ARG A 246 -40.08 -7.78 4.10
N VAL A 247 -40.54 -6.53 4.07
CA VAL A 247 -41.86 -6.17 3.56
C VAL A 247 -41.82 -4.79 2.90
N ILE A 248 -42.65 -4.61 1.88
CA ILE A 248 -42.93 -3.30 1.32
C ILE A 248 -44.19 -2.77 1.99
N ASN A 249 -44.12 -1.59 2.59
CA ASN A 249 -45.29 -0.98 3.25
C ASN A 249 -46.31 -0.46 2.21
N SER A 250 -47.45 0.02 2.69
CA SER A 250 -48.52 0.57 1.82
C SER A 250 -48.13 1.85 1.06
N GLN A 251 -46.96 2.44 1.36
CA GLN A 251 -46.41 3.62 0.69
C GLN A 251 -45.29 3.24 -0.30
N GLY A 252 -45.03 1.95 -0.53
CA GLY A 252 -44.01 1.49 -1.47
C GLY A 252 -42.58 1.50 -0.93
N GLN A 253 -42.40 1.74 0.38
CA GLN A 253 -41.08 1.77 1.02
C GLN A 253 -40.70 0.39 1.58
N ASP A 254 -39.41 0.10 1.56
CA ASP A 254 -38.85 -1.18 1.99
C ASP A 254 -38.49 -1.19 3.48
N PHE A 255 -39.01 -2.18 4.19
CA PHE A 255 -38.89 -2.30 5.64
C PHE A 255 -38.50 -3.72 6.05
N LEU A 256 -37.76 -3.81 7.15
CA LEU A 256 -37.56 -5.06 7.89
C LEU A 256 -38.57 -5.08 9.03
N ALA A 257 -39.55 -5.96 8.96
CA ALA A 257 -40.67 -5.99 9.90
C ALA A 257 -40.64 -7.25 10.77
N GLY A 258 -40.83 -7.07 12.07
CA GLY A 258 -41.21 -8.11 13.02
C GLY A 258 -42.67 -7.96 13.41
N PHE A 259 -43.37 -9.06 13.63
CA PHE A 259 -44.80 -9.05 13.90
C PHE A 259 -45.20 -10.14 14.89
N ALA A 260 -46.16 -9.83 15.76
CA ALA A 260 -46.69 -10.76 16.75
C ALA A 260 -48.16 -10.46 17.09
N PRO A 261 -49.02 -11.49 17.20
CA PRO A 261 -50.43 -11.32 17.50
C PRO A 261 -50.64 -10.98 18.99
N VAL A 262 -51.77 -10.37 19.32
CA VAL A 262 -52.26 -10.12 20.68
C VAL A 262 -53.60 -10.85 20.82
N PRO A 263 -53.59 -12.14 21.23
CA PRO A 263 -54.76 -13.00 21.20
C PRO A 263 -55.97 -12.47 21.97
N ALA A 264 -55.79 -11.86 23.15
CA ALA A 264 -56.90 -11.38 23.98
C ALA A 264 -57.76 -10.30 23.29
N ALA A 265 -57.18 -9.54 22.36
CA ALA A 265 -57.87 -8.51 21.59
C ALA A 265 -58.12 -8.89 20.13
N GLY A 266 -57.53 -9.98 19.64
CA GLY A 266 -57.50 -10.29 18.21
C GLY A 266 -56.75 -9.24 17.39
N TRP A 267 -55.80 -8.54 18.00
CA TRP A 267 -54.97 -7.54 17.33
C TRP A 267 -53.66 -8.15 16.91
N GLY A 268 -52.87 -7.37 16.19
CA GLY A 268 -51.46 -7.68 16.08
C GLY A 268 -50.59 -6.45 15.95
N ILE A 269 -49.35 -6.63 16.37
CA ILE A 269 -48.35 -5.58 16.50
C ILE A 269 -47.29 -5.83 15.45
N VAL A 270 -46.89 -4.76 14.76
CA VAL A 270 -45.78 -4.76 13.83
C VAL A 270 -44.75 -3.74 14.29
N SER A 271 -43.50 -4.19 14.40
CA SER A 271 -42.31 -3.36 14.57
C SER A 271 -41.56 -3.34 13.26
N GLN A 272 -41.18 -2.17 12.74
CA GLN A 272 -40.45 -2.12 11.48
C GLN A 272 -39.40 -1.02 11.42
N THR A 273 -38.32 -1.31 10.68
CA THR A 273 -37.19 -0.40 10.44
C THR A 273 -36.99 -0.22 8.94
N PRO A 274 -36.86 1.02 8.43
CA PRO A 274 -36.61 1.27 7.01
C PRO A 274 -35.28 0.62 6.56
N GLN A 275 -35.28 -0.07 5.42
CA GLN A 275 -34.07 -0.71 4.92
C GLN A 275 -32.99 0.30 4.52
N ASP A 276 -33.39 1.49 4.07
CA ASP A 276 -32.47 2.57 3.69
C ASP A 276 -31.57 3.01 4.86
N HIS A 277 -32.06 2.89 6.10
CA HIS A 277 -31.26 3.19 7.29
C HIS A 277 -30.02 2.29 7.39
N ILE A 278 -30.15 1.00 7.04
CA ILE A 278 -29.03 0.03 7.02
C ILE A 278 -28.04 0.39 5.90
N THR A 279 -28.53 0.84 4.75
CA THR A 279 -27.65 1.23 3.64
C THR A 279 -26.80 2.45 4.00
N ASN A 280 -27.37 3.43 4.71
CA ASN A 280 -26.68 4.64 5.14
C ASN A 280 -25.64 4.37 6.25
N ILE A 281 -25.93 3.48 7.20
CA ILE A 281 -24.97 3.06 8.23
C ILE A 281 -23.75 2.38 7.57
N SER A 282 -23.99 1.53 6.57
CA SER A 282 -22.94 0.73 5.94
C SER A 282 -21.91 1.57 5.16
N ALA A 283 -22.29 2.74 4.65
CA ALA A 283 -21.38 3.65 3.95
C ALA A 283 -20.36 4.33 4.89
N ASN A 284 -20.75 4.62 6.12
CA ASN A 284 -19.84 5.18 7.14
C ASN A 284 -18.77 4.17 7.55
N VAL A 285 -19.11 2.89 7.59
CA VAL A 285 -18.15 1.81 7.90
C VAL A 285 -17.01 1.78 6.90
N ILE A 286 -17.29 1.87 5.59
CA ILE A 286 -16.25 1.93 4.55
C ILE A 286 -15.33 3.13 4.78
N ARG A 287 -15.91 4.31 5.07
CA ARG A 287 -15.13 5.53 5.29
C ARG A 287 -14.19 5.39 6.48
N GLU A 288 -14.66 4.84 7.59
CA GLU A 288 -13.83 4.61 8.78
C GLU A 288 -12.76 3.54 8.54
N MET A 289 -13.08 2.46 7.82
CA MET A 289 -12.10 1.44 7.41
C MET A 289 -11.00 2.04 6.52
N MET A 290 -11.35 2.93 5.60
CA MET A 290 -10.38 3.62 4.72
C MET A 290 -9.47 4.56 5.52
N LYS A 291 -10.02 5.36 6.43
CA LYS A 291 -9.22 6.22 7.32
C LYS A 291 -8.27 5.42 8.19
N PHE A 292 -8.74 4.32 8.75
CA PHE A 292 -7.93 3.46 9.62
C PHE A 292 -6.82 2.74 8.85
N SER A 293 -7.07 2.28 7.62
CA SER A 293 -6.08 1.56 6.80
C SER A 293 -5.03 2.47 6.13
N ALA A 294 -5.38 3.73 5.84
CA ALA A 294 -4.49 4.69 5.17
C ALA A 294 -3.06 4.82 5.79
N PRO A 295 -2.87 5.00 7.11
CA PRO A 295 -1.54 5.12 7.69
C PRO A 295 -0.70 3.85 7.53
N PHE A 296 -1.33 2.66 7.60
CA PHE A 296 -0.64 1.39 7.42
C PHE A 296 -0.22 1.18 5.96
N VAL A 297 -1.06 1.57 5.01
CA VAL A 297 -0.71 1.56 3.58
C VAL A 297 0.49 2.47 3.32
N LEU A 298 0.46 3.70 3.85
CA LEU A 298 1.55 4.64 3.69
C LEU A 298 2.85 4.09 4.27
N LEU A 299 2.80 3.51 5.47
CA LEU A 299 3.94 2.86 6.10
C LEU A 299 4.49 1.71 5.25
N LEU A 300 3.62 0.84 4.72
CA LEU A 300 4.01 -0.26 3.85
C LEU A 300 4.62 0.22 2.53
N VAL A 301 4.10 1.29 1.94
CA VAL A 301 4.69 1.91 0.73
C VAL A 301 6.09 2.43 1.03
N ILE A 302 6.28 3.12 2.16
CA ILE A 302 7.59 3.64 2.58
C ILE A 302 8.58 2.49 2.81
N ILE A 303 8.18 1.46 3.56
CA ILE A 303 9.01 0.27 3.82
C ILE A 303 9.34 -0.47 2.53
N SER A 304 8.34 -0.69 1.66
CA SER A 304 8.51 -1.36 0.37
C SER A 304 9.51 -0.61 -0.51
N PHE A 305 9.41 0.71 -0.57
CA PHE A 305 10.34 1.54 -1.36
C PHE A 305 11.76 1.53 -0.77
N TRP A 306 11.87 1.65 0.55
CA TRP A 306 13.15 1.57 1.26
C TRP A 306 13.83 0.21 1.03
N LEU A 307 13.12 -0.88 1.28
CA LEU A 307 13.65 -2.24 1.16
C LEU A 307 14.03 -2.57 -0.28
N SER A 308 13.19 -2.16 -1.24
CA SER A 308 13.41 -2.34 -2.67
C SER A 308 14.68 -1.63 -3.16
N ARG A 309 14.91 -0.39 -2.72
CA ARG A 309 16.17 0.32 -2.98
C ARG A 309 17.35 -0.40 -2.35
N LYS A 310 17.19 -0.87 -1.11
CA LYS A 310 18.23 -1.60 -0.37
C LYS A 310 18.60 -2.95 -1.01
N LEU A 311 17.64 -3.65 -1.63
CA LEU A 311 17.88 -4.88 -2.41
C LEU A 311 18.59 -4.59 -3.74
N ALA A 312 18.19 -3.53 -4.44
CA ALA A 312 18.71 -3.25 -5.78
C ALA A 312 20.12 -2.64 -5.78
N HIS A 313 20.49 -1.92 -4.71
CA HIS A 313 21.75 -1.17 -4.65
C HIS A 313 23.01 -2.03 -4.92
N PRO A 314 23.22 -3.20 -4.29
CA PRO A 314 24.38 -4.07 -4.57
C PRO A 314 24.49 -4.48 -6.03
N LEU A 315 23.37 -4.87 -6.65
CA LEU A 315 23.31 -5.30 -8.04
C LEU A 315 23.66 -4.16 -9.01
N THR A 316 23.17 -2.95 -8.72
CA THR A 316 23.49 -1.77 -9.55
C THR A 316 24.95 -1.37 -9.45
N ARG A 317 25.59 -1.53 -8.27
CA ARG A 317 27.03 -1.29 -8.11
C ARG A 317 27.85 -2.27 -8.94
N LEU A 318 27.52 -3.56 -8.87
CA LEU A 318 28.17 -4.60 -9.66
C LEU A 318 28.04 -4.35 -11.17
N ALA A 319 26.84 -4.04 -11.65
CA ALA A 319 26.61 -3.75 -13.07
C ALA A 319 27.41 -2.52 -13.54
N THR A 320 27.48 -1.47 -12.70
CA THR A 320 28.24 -0.26 -13.01
C THR A 320 29.74 -0.53 -13.04
N TYR A 321 30.25 -1.31 -12.07
CA TYR A 321 31.66 -1.69 -12.02
C TYR A 321 32.06 -2.53 -13.24
N ALA A 322 31.28 -3.55 -13.56
CA ALA A 322 31.50 -4.39 -14.74
C ALA A 322 31.50 -3.57 -16.05
N SER A 323 30.56 -2.63 -16.18
CA SER A 323 30.49 -1.76 -17.37
C SER A 323 31.71 -0.85 -17.51
N ARG A 324 32.24 -0.31 -16.41
CA ARG A 324 33.44 0.54 -16.44
C ARG A 324 34.71 -0.27 -16.71
N LEU A 325 34.82 -1.46 -16.12
CA LEU A 325 35.97 -2.35 -16.32
C LEU A 325 36.05 -2.82 -17.78
N SER A 326 34.92 -3.21 -18.35
CA SER A 326 34.83 -3.53 -19.78
C SER A 326 35.06 -2.33 -20.69
N GLY A 327 34.77 -1.12 -20.20
CA GLY A 327 35.02 0.15 -20.91
C GLY A 327 36.49 0.59 -20.88
N GLY A 328 37.35 -0.12 -20.15
CA GLY A 328 38.77 0.20 -20.05
C GLY A 328 39.10 1.36 -19.11
N ASP A 329 38.23 1.65 -18.14
CA ASP A 329 38.46 2.73 -17.15
C ASP A 329 39.63 2.37 -16.22
N GLU A 330 40.79 2.98 -16.43
CA GLU A 330 42.02 2.75 -15.65
C GLU A 330 41.95 3.36 -14.24
N SER A 331 40.99 4.25 -13.98
CA SER A 331 40.81 4.89 -12.67
C SER A 331 40.03 4.03 -11.67
N LEU A 332 39.60 2.83 -12.09
CA LEU A 332 38.83 1.92 -11.24
C LEU A 332 39.65 1.51 -10.03
N LYS A 333 39.09 1.68 -8.83
CA LYS A 333 39.64 1.11 -7.59
C LYS A 333 39.19 -0.34 -7.45
N PRO A 334 39.94 -1.19 -6.73
CA PRO A 334 39.50 -2.56 -6.43
C PRO A 334 38.10 -2.55 -5.82
N LEU A 335 37.26 -3.49 -6.25
CA LEU A 335 35.93 -3.62 -5.67
C LEU A 335 36.07 -4.14 -4.23
N THR A 336 35.63 -3.36 -3.26
CA THR A 336 35.62 -3.75 -1.84
C THR A 336 34.31 -4.42 -1.46
N SER A 337 34.38 -5.43 -0.61
CA SER A 337 33.22 -6.10 -0.03
C SER A 337 32.61 -5.24 1.08
N ASP A 338 31.78 -4.26 0.70
CA ASP A 338 30.90 -3.63 1.68
C ASP A 338 29.83 -4.65 2.11
N VAL A 339 29.63 -4.81 3.43
CA VAL A 339 28.60 -5.70 3.95
C VAL A 339 27.22 -5.17 3.56
N SER A 340 26.60 -5.78 2.55
CA SER A 340 25.18 -5.65 2.29
C SER A 340 24.40 -6.38 3.38
N TRP A 341 23.17 -5.94 3.63
CA TRP A 341 22.27 -6.60 4.58
C TRP A 341 21.76 -7.96 4.08
N ASN A 342 21.88 -8.23 2.78
CA ASN A 342 21.39 -9.44 2.14
C ASN A 342 22.54 -10.43 1.96
N TYR A 343 22.35 -11.66 2.48
CA TYR A 343 23.36 -12.71 2.49
C TYR A 343 23.77 -13.14 1.08
N GLU A 344 22.79 -13.38 0.20
CA GLU A 344 23.04 -13.79 -1.18
C GLU A 344 23.75 -12.70 -1.98
N ALA A 345 23.43 -11.43 -1.71
CA ALA A 345 24.09 -10.29 -2.32
C ALA A 345 25.54 -10.17 -1.86
N ASN A 346 25.86 -10.50 -0.61
CA ASN A 346 27.24 -10.52 -0.11
C ASN A 346 28.05 -11.64 -0.77
N GLN A 347 27.51 -12.87 -0.77
CA GLN A 347 28.12 -14.02 -1.44
C GLN A 347 28.43 -13.72 -2.92
N LEU A 348 27.46 -13.10 -3.61
CA LEU A 348 27.61 -12.72 -5.02
C LEU A 348 28.61 -11.57 -5.19
N LEU A 349 28.57 -10.54 -4.33
CA LEU A 349 29.55 -9.44 -4.32
C LEU A 349 30.97 -9.97 -4.14
N ASP A 350 31.21 -10.83 -3.15
CA ASP A 350 32.53 -11.36 -2.83
C ASP A 350 33.08 -12.20 -3.98
N THR A 351 32.28 -13.14 -4.50
CA THR A 351 32.68 -14.01 -5.61
C THR A 351 33.00 -13.20 -6.87
N VAL A 352 32.15 -12.22 -7.19
CA VAL A 352 32.31 -11.37 -8.37
C VAL A 352 33.46 -10.37 -8.19
N ALA A 353 33.68 -9.85 -6.98
CA ALA A 353 34.82 -9.00 -6.65
C ALA A 353 36.14 -9.74 -6.88
N VAL A 354 36.26 -10.96 -6.35
CA VAL A 354 37.45 -11.81 -6.54
C VAL A 354 37.69 -12.06 -8.04
N ALA A 355 36.64 -12.43 -8.79
CA ALA A 355 36.76 -12.68 -10.23
C ALA A 355 37.21 -11.43 -11.01
N PHE A 356 36.62 -10.27 -10.74
CA PHE A 356 36.98 -9.04 -11.43
C PHE A 356 38.36 -8.51 -11.07
N ASN A 357 38.76 -8.60 -9.80
CA ASN A 357 40.12 -8.21 -9.38
C ASN A 357 41.16 -9.11 -10.07
N LYS A 358 40.93 -10.43 -10.13
CA LYS A 358 41.81 -11.35 -10.86
C LYS A 358 41.89 -11.04 -12.36
N LEU A 359 40.77 -10.70 -12.99
CA LEU A 359 40.76 -10.30 -14.41
C LEU A 359 41.56 -9.01 -14.64
N ARG A 360 41.46 -8.05 -13.73
CA ARG A 360 42.23 -6.81 -13.78
C ARG A 360 43.73 -7.09 -13.67
N GLU A 361 44.14 -7.87 -12.67
CA GLU A 361 45.55 -8.23 -12.48
C GLU A 361 46.13 -8.93 -13.72
N GLN A 362 45.37 -9.88 -14.31
CA GLN A 362 45.78 -10.53 -15.56
C GLN A 362 45.92 -9.54 -16.72
N LYS A 363 45.00 -8.57 -16.83
CA LYS A 363 45.08 -7.52 -17.86
C LYS A 363 46.31 -6.64 -17.65
N GLU A 364 46.60 -6.23 -16.41
CA GLU A 364 47.78 -5.43 -16.07
C GLU A 364 49.09 -6.19 -16.35
N MET A 365 49.14 -7.48 -16.02
CA MET A 365 50.28 -8.37 -16.31
C MET A 365 50.51 -8.51 -17.82
N LEU A 366 49.47 -8.81 -18.59
CA LEU A 366 49.55 -8.88 -20.05
C LEU A 366 49.96 -7.54 -20.67
N HIS A 367 49.51 -6.42 -20.10
CA HIS A 367 49.90 -5.09 -20.55
C HIS A 367 51.38 -4.81 -20.28
N ALA A 368 51.91 -5.24 -19.13
CA ALA A 368 53.34 -5.15 -18.84
C ALA A 368 54.16 -6.03 -19.81
N GLU A 369 53.84 -7.31 -19.94
CA GLU A 369 54.53 -8.24 -20.86
C GLU A 369 54.49 -7.81 -22.32
N ALA A 370 53.38 -7.20 -22.77
CA ALA A 370 53.25 -6.72 -24.14
C ALA A 370 54.13 -5.50 -24.44
N ASN A 371 54.45 -4.68 -23.42
CA ASN A 371 55.02 -3.36 -23.59
C ASN A 371 56.48 -3.20 -23.11
N THR A 372 56.98 -4.10 -22.27
CA THR A 372 58.36 -4.05 -21.74
C THR A 372 59.23 -5.22 -22.24
N ASP A 373 60.55 -5.09 -22.09
CA ASP A 373 61.55 -6.13 -22.32
C ASP A 373 61.68 -7.01 -21.08
N ALA A 374 61.57 -8.33 -21.26
CA ALA A 374 61.50 -9.29 -20.17
C ALA A 374 62.78 -9.37 -19.31
N LEU A 375 63.94 -8.99 -19.84
CA LEU A 375 65.20 -9.06 -19.11
C LEU A 375 65.47 -7.77 -18.32
N THR A 376 65.29 -6.61 -18.98
CA THR A 376 65.73 -5.32 -18.45
C THR A 376 64.60 -4.48 -17.85
N GLY A 377 63.34 -4.82 -18.11
CA GLY A 377 62.18 -4.05 -17.68
C GLY A 377 61.98 -2.73 -18.44
N LEU A 378 62.89 -2.39 -19.37
CA LEU A 378 62.77 -1.23 -20.24
C LEU A 378 61.62 -1.38 -21.24
N THR A 379 61.24 -0.30 -21.89
CA THR A 379 60.26 -0.33 -22.97
C THR A 379 60.76 -1.22 -24.12
N ASN A 380 59.93 -2.09 -24.67
CA ASN A 380 60.37 -2.93 -25.79
C ASN A 380 60.31 -2.18 -27.13
N ARG A 381 60.95 -2.75 -28.16
CA ARG A 381 60.98 -2.20 -29.53
C ARG A 381 59.59 -1.87 -30.10
N ARG A 382 58.55 -2.65 -29.75
CA ARG A 382 57.18 -2.42 -30.25
C ARG A 382 56.60 -1.12 -29.67
N THR A 383 56.69 -0.96 -28.36
CA THR A 383 56.19 0.24 -27.67
C THR A 383 56.97 1.48 -28.07
N MET A 384 58.29 1.36 -28.23
CA MET A 384 59.14 2.44 -28.75
C MET A 384 58.65 2.93 -30.12
N GLY A 385 58.37 2.01 -31.05
CA GLY A 385 57.83 2.36 -32.36
C GLY A 385 56.45 3.03 -32.31
N ALA A 386 55.61 2.63 -31.35
CA ALA A 386 54.31 3.27 -31.13
C ALA A 386 54.46 4.71 -30.60
N ILE A 387 55.38 4.94 -29.66
CA ILE A 387 55.66 6.28 -29.09
C ILE A 387 56.17 7.23 -30.17
N THR A 388 57.17 6.83 -30.94
CA THR A 388 57.75 7.70 -31.98
C THR A 388 56.78 7.97 -33.13
N SER A 389 55.94 6.99 -33.48
CA SER A 389 54.85 7.20 -34.46
C SER A 389 53.82 8.21 -33.96
N LEU A 390 53.45 8.13 -32.68
CA LEU A 390 52.53 9.07 -32.04
C LEU A 390 53.11 10.49 -32.02
N TRP A 391 54.37 10.64 -31.61
CA TRP A 391 55.07 11.92 -31.59
C TRP A 391 55.18 12.54 -32.98
N LYS A 392 55.49 11.74 -34.01
CA LYS A 392 55.46 12.19 -35.42
C LYS A 392 54.07 12.75 -35.78
N GLN A 393 53.01 12.00 -35.47
CA GLN A 393 51.64 12.41 -35.77
C GLN A 393 51.24 13.71 -35.03
N GLN A 394 51.77 13.92 -33.82
CA GLN A 394 51.53 15.11 -33.02
C GLN A 394 52.43 16.29 -33.39
N GLY A 395 53.44 16.09 -34.25
CA GLY A 395 54.44 17.11 -34.57
C GLY A 395 55.39 17.41 -33.42
N THR A 396 55.55 16.48 -32.48
CA THR A 396 56.45 16.62 -31.33
C THR A 396 57.89 16.45 -31.80
N PRO A 397 58.79 17.45 -31.67
CA PRO A 397 60.21 17.25 -31.93
C PRO A 397 60.82 16.36 -30.84
N PHE A 398 61.77 15.50 -31.20
CA PHE A 398 62.42 14.60 -30.23
C PHE A 398 63.80 14.17 -30.72
N SER A 399 64.69 13.85 -29.78
CA SER A 399 66.00 13.27 -30.05
C SER A 399 66.01 11.77 -29.74
N VAL A 400 66.75 11.03 -30.56
CA VAL A 400 66.98 9.59 -30.38
C VAL A 400 68.46 9.35 -30.11
N ILE A 401 68.74 8.63 -29.03
CA ILE A 401 70.08 8.15 -28.69
C ILE A 401 70.05 6.63 -28.87
N ILE A 402 70.84 6.10 -29.81
CA ILE A 402 71.08 4.66 -29.93
C ILE A 402 72.40 4.33 -29.25
N MET A 403 72.39 3.29 -28.44
CA MET A 403 73.46 2.89 -27.53
C MET A 403 73.80 1.43 -27.73
N ASP A 404 75.10 1.11 -27.72
CA ASP A 404 75.55 -0.28 -27.82
C ASP A 404 76.81 -0.50 -26.98
N LEU A 405 76.79 -1.59 -26.20
CA LEU A 405 77.89 -1.96 -25.31
C LEU A 405 79.12 -2.41 -26.10
N ASP A 406 80.23 -1.70 -25.90
CA ASP A 406 81.47 -1.99 -26.59
C ASP A 406 82.04 -3.35 -26.16
N HIS A 407 82.31 -4.20 -27.15
CA HIS A 407 82.88 -5.54 -26.95
C HIS A 407 82.04 -6.47 -26.06
N PHE A 408 80.71 -6.29 -25.98
CA PHE A 408 79.85 -7.12 -25.13
C PHE A 408 79.93 -8.63 -25.44
N LYS A 409 80.17 -9.00 -26.69
CA LYS A 409 80.47 -10.40 -27.04
C LYS A 409 81.63 -10.99 -26.21
N ASN A 410 82.69 -10.22 -25.96
CA ASN A 410 83.81 -10.68 -25.13
C ASN A 410 83.40 -10.89 -23.66
N VAL A 411 82.47 -10.06 -23.15
CA VAL A 411 81.89 -10.24 -21.82
C VAL A 411 81.15 -11.57 -21.75
N ASN A 412 80.31 -11.86 -22.74
CA ASN A 412 79.60 -13.13 -22.84
C ASN A 412 80.55 -14.33 -22.99
N ASP A 413 81.55 -14.22 -23.85
CA ASP A 413 82.50 -15.31 -24.13
C ASP A 413 83.38 -15.62 -22.91
N ARG A 414 83.68 -14.63 -22.06
CA ARG A 414 84.54 -14.77 -20.88
C ARG A 414 83.79 -15.12 -19.59
N HIS A 415 82.60 -14.54 -19.39
CA HIS A 415 81.85 -14.65 -18.12
C HIS A 415 80.53 -15.43 -18.25
N GLY A 416 80.17 -15.85 -19.47
CA GLY A 416 78.94 -16.56 -19.78
C GLY A 416 77.73 -15.62 -19.93
N HIS A 417 76.74 -16.06 -20.70
CA HIS A 417 75.55 -15.28 -21.03
C HIS A 417 74.76 -14.80 -19.79
N HIS A 418 74.70 -15.60 -18.72
CA HIS A 418 74.02 -15.18 -17.50
C HIS A 418 74.67 -13.95 -16.86
N MET A 419 76.01 -13.82 -16.89
CA MET A 419 76.67 -12.62 -16.38
C MET A 419 76.56 -11.44 -17.35
N GLY A 420 76.54 -11.70 -18.65
CA GLY A 420 76.18 -10.68 -19.63
C GLY A 420 74.78 -10.10 -19.39
N ASP A 421 73.80 -10.95 -19.08
CA ASP A 421 72.44 -10.54 -18.74
C ASP A 421 72.38 -9.63 -17.51
N GLU A 422 73.17 -9.91 -16.47
CA GLU A 422 73.28 -9.04 -15.29
C GLU A 422 73.94 -7.69 -15.63
N VAL A 423 74.91 -7.67 -16.55
CA VAL A 423 75.49 -6.43 -17.07
C VAL A 423 74.44 -5.61 -17.84
N LEU A 424 73.58 -6.26 -18.64
CA LEU A 424 72.49 -5.58 -19.36
C LEU A 424 71.45 -4.98 -18.41
N LYS A 425 71.07 -5.69 -17.35
CA LYS A 425 70.19 -5.17 -16.29
C LYS A 425 70.82 -3.98 -15.56
N PHE A 426 72.11 -4.06 -15.27
CA PHE A 426 72.87 -2.99 -14.63
C PHE A 426 72.87 -1.71 -15.49
N VAL A 427 73.15 -1.85 -16.78
CA VAL A 427 73.12 -0.74 -17.76
C VAL A 427 71.73 -0.14 -17.88
N ALA A 428 70.68 -0.98 -17.97
CA ALA A 428 69.30 -0.51 -17.95
C ALA A 428 68.96 0.30 -16.68
N GLY A 429 69.47 -0.14 -15.53
CA GLY A 429 69.34 0.60 -14.26
C GLY A 429 69.99 1.98 -14.31
N ILE A 430 71.17 2.11 -14.89
CA ILE A 430 71.83 3.41 -15.09
C ILE A 430 70.99 4.30 -16.00
N MET A 431 70.51 3.78 -17.13
CA MET A 431 69.66 4.54 -18.04
C MET A 431 68.38 5.05 -17.37
N LEU A 432 67.72 4.21 -16.55
CA LEU A 432 66.54 4.62 -15.80
C LEU A 432 66.84 5.70 -14.74
N SER A 433 68.04 5.71 -14.17
CA SER A 433 68.46 6.73 -13.20
C SER A 433 68.80 8.08 -13.84
N GLU A 434 69.18 8.08 -15.11
CA GLU A 434 69.49 9.30 -15.89
C GLU A 434 68.29 9.81 -16.71
N LYS A 435 67.20 9.03 -16.75
CA LYS A 435 65.95 9.35 -17.44
C LYS A 435 65.25 10.54 -16.77
N GLY A 436 64.82 11.52 -17.58
CA GLY A 436 63.90 12.57 -17.19
C GLY A 436 62.43 12.10 -17.07
N PRO A 437 61.52 12.97 -16.62
CA PRO A 437 60.10 12.62 -16.41
C PRO A 437 59.45 12.03 -17.67
N ASP A 438 59.71 12.64 -18.82
CA ASP A 438 59.05 12.33 -20.11
C ASP A 438 59.91 11.47 -21.05
N ASP A 439 61.12 11.08 -20.61
CA ASP A 439 62.05 10.29 -21.44
C ASP A 439 61.70 8.80 -21.43
N TYR A 440 61.96 8.11 -22.53
CA TYR A 440 61.72 6.68 -22.65
C TYR A 440 63.00 5.90 -22.89
N CYS A 441 63.34 5.02 -21.95
CA CYS A 441 64.40 4.02 -22.09
C CYS A 441 63.84 2.75 -22.74
N CYS A 442 64.49 2.30 -23.80
CA CYS A 442 64.08 1.15 -24.58
C CYS A 442 65.26 0.19 -24.79
N ARG A 443 64.97 -1.12 -24.89
CA ARG A 443 65.93 -2.10 -25.41
C ARG A 443 65.48 -2.56 -26.79
N PHE A 444 66.34 -2.34 -27.78
CA PHE A 444 66.03 -2.58 -29.19
C PHE A 444 66.24 -4.06 -29.58
N GLY A 445 67.27 -4.69 -29.01
CA GLY A 445 67.62 -6.11 -29.17
C GLY A 445 68.99 -6.38 -28.54
N GLY A 446 69.36 -7.64 -28.30
CA GLY A 446 70.73 -8.03 -27.87
C GLY A 446 71.36 -7.11 -26.80
N GLU A 447 72.38 -6.36 -27.20
CA GLU A 447 73.12 -5.36 -26.40
C GLU A 447 72.79 -3.90 -26.76
N GLU A 448 71.77 -3.69 -27.61
CA GLU A 448 71.36 -2.40 -28.16
C GLU A 448 70.25 -1.76 -27.33
N PHE A 449 70.54 -0.56 -26.84
CA PHE A 449 69.63 0.28 -26.08
C PHE A 449 69.26 1.53 -26.88
N THR A 450 68.14 2.13 -26.52
CA THR A 450 67.71 3.40 -27.09
C THR A 450 67.11 4.28 -26.00
N MET A 451 67.37 5.57 -26.06
CA MET A 451 66.68 6.57 -25.26
C MET A 451 66.00 7.57 -26.18
N LEU A 452 64.72 7.84 -25.91
CA LEU A 452 63.92 8.82 -26.62
C LEU A 452 63.70 10.03 -25.71
N LEU A 453 64.05 11.21 -26.20
CA LEU A 453 64.00 12.45 -25.45
C LEU A 453 63.06 13.45 -26.15
N PRO A 454 61.81 13.61 -25.68
CA PRO A 454 60.88 14.54 -26.30
C PRO A 454 61.34 15.99 -26.04
N TYR A 455 61.22 16.85 -27.05
CA TYR A 455 61.61 18.26 -27.04
C TYR A 455 63.09 18.57 -26.78
N ALA A 456 63.93 17.56 -26.64
CA ALA A 456 65.37 17.74 -26.46
C ALA A 456 66.03 18.08 -27.79
N SER A 457 66.84 19.15 -27.77
CA SER A 457 67.77 19.49 -28.85
C SER A 457 68.90 18.46 -28.98
N GLU A 458 69.63 18.48 -30.09
CA GLU A 458 70.78 17.59 -30.30
C GLU A 458 71.84 17.75 -29.20
N ASP A 459 72.15 18.98 -28.78
CA ASP A 459 73.13 19.26 -27.73
C ASP A 459 72.69 18.67 -26.37
N GLU A 460 71.41 18.81 -26.02
CA GLU A 460 70.86 18.22 -24.78
C GLU A 460 70.89 16.70 -24.83
N ALA A 461 70.57 16.10 -25.97
CA ALA A 461 70.64 14.66 -26.17
C ALA A 461 72.07 14.14 -26.09
N VAL A 462 73.04 14.85 -26.66
CA VAL A 462 74.47 14.53 -26.52
C VAL A 462 74.93 14.63 -25.07
N GLN A 463 74.47 15.63 -24.32
CA GLN A 463 74.78 15.74 -22.89
C GLN A 463 74.23 14.55 -22.09
N VAL A 464 72.98 14.15 -22.35
CA VAL A 464 72.38 12.95 -21.70
C VAL A 464 73.16 11.69 -22.08
N ALA A 465 73.50 11.53 -23.37
CA ALA A 465 74.30 10.43 -23.87
C ALA A 465 75.67 10.35 -23.18
N GLU A 466 76.40 11.47 -23.08
CA GLU A 466 77.71 11.51 -22.42
C GLU A 466 77.61 11.25 -20.91
N ARG A 467 76.55 11.70 -20.23
CA ARG A 467 76.33 11.37 -18.81
C ARG A 467 76.17 9.86 -18.62
N ILE A 468 75.33 9.22 -19.43
CA ILE A 468 75.14 7.76 -19.40
C ILE A 468 76.46 7.05 -19.67
N ARG A 469 77.18 7.47 -20.72
CA ARG A 469 78.47 6.89 -21.12
C ARG A 469 79.51 6.94 -20.00
N LEU A 470 79.74 8.13 -19.44
CA LEU A 470 80.69 8.35 -18.36
C LEU A 470 80.30 7.54 -17.12
N ARG A 471 79.01 7.48 -16.80
CA ARG A 471 78.53 6.72 -15.65
C ARG A 471 78.71 5.22 -15.82
N ILE A 472 78.52 4.68 -17.03
CA ILE A 472 78.80 3.28 -17.34
C ILE A 472 80.30 3.00 -17.24
N GLU A 473 81.15 3.83 -17.85
CA GLU A 473 82.61 3.69 -17.84
C GLU A 473 83.20 3.73 -16.42
N GLN A 474 82.66 4.58 -15.55
CA GLN A 474 83.12 4.76 -14.17
C GLN A 474 82.54 3.74 -13.19
N SER A 475 81.53 2.97 -13.60
CA SER A 475 80.87 2.01 -12.73
C SER A 475 81.52 0.64 -12.81
N VAL A 476 81.72 0.01 -11.66
CA VAL A 476 82.07 -1.41 -11.59
C VAL A 476 80.80 -2.23 -11.84
N THR A 477 80.79 -2.98 -12.94
CA THR A 477 79.64 -3.81 -13.31
C THR A 477 79.61 -5.11 -12.50
N PRO A 478 78.52 -5.92 -12.56
CA PRO A 478 78.42 -7.19 -11.82
C PRO A 478 79.53 -8.22 -12.11
N ILE A 479 80.28 -8.07 -13.21
CA ILE A 479 81.44 -8.91 -13.53
C ILE A 479 82.76 -8.45 -12.87
N GLY A 480 82.73 -7.36 -12.09
CA GLY A 480 83.89 -6.84 -11.36
C GLY A 480 84.82 -5.93 -12.17
N GLU A 481 84.49 -5.68 -13.43
CA GLU A 481 85.23 -4.78 -14.35
C GLU A 481 84.28 -3.68 -14.87
N SER A 482 84.81 -2.55 -15.34
CA SER A 482 83.99 -1.56 -16.05
C SER A 482 83.77 -1.97 -17.50
N VAL A 483 82.62 -1.59 -18.05
CA VAL A 483 82.32 -1.73 -19.48
C VAL A 483 82.23 -0.34 -20.11
N THR A 484 82.38 -0.28 -21.43
CA THR A 484 82.24 0.96 -22.18
C THR A 484 81.09 0.85 -23.17
N MET A 485 80.59 1.98 -23.63
CA MET A 485 79.43 2.04 -24.52
C MET A 485 79.66 3.13 -25.56
N SER A 486 79.30 2.85 -26.80
CA SER A 486 79.28 3.83 -27.88
C SER A 486 77.85 4.31 -28.10
N LEU A 487 77.68 5.59 -28.46
CA LEU A 487 76.37 6.23 -28.60
C LEU A 487 76.27 7.04 -29.89
N GLY A 488 75.12 6.97 -30.55
CA GLY A 488 74.77 7.75 -31.73
C GLY A 488 73.52 8.57 -31.50
N VAL A 489 73.56 9.86 -31.83
CA VAL A 489 72.45 10.81 -31.62
C VAL A 489 71.93 11.33 -32.95
N ALA A 490 70.61 11.39 -33.11
CA ALA A 490 69.95 12.11 -34.19
C ALA A 490 68.65 12.77 -33.71
N THR A 491 68.35 13.94 -34.26
CA THR A 491 67.23 14.79 -33.82
C THR A 491 66.16 14.94 -34.90
N PHE A 492 64.90 14.76 -34.51
CA PHE A 492 63.72 14.95 -35.34
C PHE A 492 63.11 16.33 -35.11
N PRO A 493 62.70 17.08 -36.16
CA PRO A 493 62.77 16.74 -37.59
C PRO A 493 64.07 17.21 -38.28
N GLU A 494 65.04 17.75 -37.53
CA GLU A 494 66.22 18.45 -38.06
C GLU A 494 67.03 17.62 -39.06
N VAL A 495 67.20 16.32 -38.79
CA VAL A 495 67.98 15.40 -39.63
C VAL A 495 67.10 14.68 -40.67
N SER A 496 65.83 14.40 -40.35
CA SER A 496 64.84 13.82 -41.26
C SER A 496 63.41 14.01 -40.77
N GLU A 497 62.47 14.13 -41.71
CA GLU A 497 61.03 14.13 -41.46
C GLU A 497 60.43 12.71 -41.36
N GLU A 498 61.24 11.66 -41.56
CA GLU A 498 60.83 10.27 -41.43
C GLU A 498 61.49 9.57 -40.24
N VAL A 499 60.67 9.06 -39.31
CA VAL A 499 61.14 8.39 -38.08
C VAL A 499 62.03 7.19 -38.39
N PHE A 500 61.73 6.41 -39.43
CA PHE A 500 62.57 5.28 -39.80
C PHE A 500 63.98 5.71 -40.22
N GLU A 501 64.09 6.82 -40.96
CA GLU A 501 65.38 7.37 -41.36
C GLU A 501 66.14 7.97 -40.17
N LEU A 502 65.44 8.60 -39.23
CA LEU A 502 66.03 9.13 -38.00
C LEU A 502 66.80 8.05 -37.22
N PHE A 503 66.19 6.88 -37.01
CA PHE A 503 66.87 5.75 -36.35
C PHE A 503 68.08 5.27 -37.15
N LYS A 504 67.98 5.25 -38.49
CA LYS A 504 69.11 4.90 -39.36
C LYS A 504 70.26 5.90 -39.25
N TYR A 505 69.97 7.19 -39.09
CA TYR A 505 70.99 8.22 -38.91
C TYR A 505 71.66 8.16 -37.53
N ALA A 506 70.88 7.91 -36.47
CA ALA A 506 71.44 7.64 -35.15
C ALA A 506 72.33 6.38 -35.16
N ASP A 507 71.93 5.32 -35.88
CA ASP A 507 72.72 4.10 -36.05
C ASP A 507 74.02 4.35 -36.83
N GLN A 508 73.98 5.18 -37.88
CA GLN A 508 75.20 5.62 -38.59
C GLN A 508 76.15 6.40 -37.69
N ALA A 509 75.63 7.28 -36.83
CA ALA A 509 76.43 7.99 -35.85
C ALA A 509 77.05 7.04 -34.81
N LEU A 510 76.29 6.07 -34.32
CA LEU A 510 76.79 5.01 -33.44
C LEU A 510 77.89 4.18 -34.12
N TYR A 511 77.70 3.81 -35.38
CA TYR A 511 78.70 3.10 -36.15
C TYR A 511 79.99 3.90 -36.30
N GLN A 512 79.89 5.21 -36.51
CA GLN A 512 81.06 6.09 -36.52
C GLN A 512 81.74 6.15 -35.15
N ALA A 513 80.98 6.27 -34.06
CA ALA A 513 81.52 6.22 -32.70
C ALA A 513 82.36 4.95 -32.47
N LYS A 514 81.86 3.80 -32.95
CA LYS A 514 82.59 2.52 -32.89
C LYS A 514 83.85 2.49 -33.75
N ARG A 515 83.87 3.17 -34.90
CA ARG A 515 85.04 3.27 -35.78
C ARG A 515 86.12 4.19 -35.24
N ASP A 516 85.73 5.28 -34.58
CA ASP A 516 86.66 6.30 -34.10
C ASP A 516 87.32 5.95 -32.76
N GLY A 517 87.24 4.69 -32.35
CA GLY A 517 87.90 4.18 -31.14
C GLY A 517 86.95 3.82 -30.00
N ARG A 518 85.62 3.80 -30.24
CA ARG A 518 84.59 3.42 -29.26
C ARG A 518 84.51 4.38 -28.07
N ASN A 519 83.66 4.05 -27.10
CA ASN A 519 83.46 4.78 -25.85
C ASN A 519 83.29 6.29 -26.05
N ARG A 520 82.37 6.68 -26.95
CA ARG A 520 82.07 8.08 -27.26
C ARG A 520 80.66 8.25 -27.79
N THR A 521 80.16 9.47 -27.70
CA THR A 521 78.95 9.92 -28.38
C THR A 521 79.29 10.61 -29.69
N VAL A 522 78.58 10.28 -30.77
CA VAL A 522 78.64 11.01 -32.04
C VAL A 522 77.23 11.48 -32.39
N ALA A 523 77.10 12.75 -32.75
CA ALA A 523 75.87 13.31 -33.29
C ALA A 523 75.88 13.25 -34.82
N TYR A 524 74.76 12.92 -35.47
CA TYR A 524 74.75 12.76 -36.93
C TYR A 524 75.05 14.07 -37.67
N SER A 525 74.63 15.23 -37.14
CA SER A 525 74.95 16.54 -37.73
C SER A 525 76.46 16.76 -37.92
N SER A 526 77.27 16.25 -36.98
CA SER A 526 78.74 16.35 -37.03
C SER A 526 79.36 15.58 -38.20
N LEU A 527 78.71 14.51 -38.66
CA LEU A 527 79.14 13.72 -39.81
C LEU A 527 78.91 14.46 -41.14
N LEU A 528 77.81 15.22 -41.25
CA LEU A 528 77.49 16.03 -42.43
C LEU A 528 78.46 17.20 -42.62
N GLN A 529 79.03 17.72 -41.53
CA GLN A 529 80.03 18.79 -41.58
C GLN A 529 81.40 18.28 -42.07
N LEU A 530 81.77 17.04 -41.75
CA LEU A 530 83.01 16.40 -42.20
C LEU A 530 82.99 15.98 -43.68
N THR A 531 81.82 15.88 -44.33
CA THR A 531 81.68 15.53 -45.75
C THR A 531 81.56 16.75 -46.68
N ARG A 532 81.47 17.97 -46.14
CA ARG A 532 81.33 19.24 -46.88
C ARG A 532 82.65 20.05 -46.98
N ILE A 533 83.78 19.46 -46.61
CA ILE A 533 85.15 19.96 -46.79
C ILE A 533 85.87 18.96 -47.70
#